data_AF-A0A2E5NQU5-F1
#
_entry.id   AF-A0A2E5NQU5-F1
#
_cell.length_a   1.000
_cell.length_b   1.000
_cell.length_c   1.000
_cell.angle_alpha   90.00
_cell.angle_beta   90.00
_cell.angle_gamma   90.00
#
_symmetry.space_group_name_H-M   'P 1'
#
loop_
_entity.id
_entity.type
_entity.pdbx_description
1 polymer ?
#
loop_
_entity_poly.entity_id
_entity_poly.type
_entity_poly.pdbx_seq_one_letter_code
_entity_poly.pdbx_strand_id
1 'polypeptide(L)' 'MTEMLDATTIEEIRAIIDRGLGTTQSRELIAASEVTDLLLDLRLLLATTDAELEAAPTN' A
#
# COMPACT_ATOMS: atom_id res chain seq x y z
N MET A 1 -6.57 15.82 13.70
CA MET A 1 -6.08 16.73 12.65
C MET A 1 -5.71 15.84 11.49
N THR A 2 -6.37 15.96 10.34
CA THR A 2 -6.03 15.12 9.18
C THR A 2 -4.80 15.75 8.55
N GLU A 3 -3.61 15.22 8.85
CA GLU A 3 -2.41 15.56 8.09
C GLU A 3 -2.66 15.13 6.64
N MET A 4 -2.56 16.09 5.71
CA MET A 4 -2.56 15.80 4.29
C MET A 4 -1.23 15.10 4.02
N LEU A 5 -1.26 13.77 3.82
CA LEU A 5 -0.13 13.07 3.24
C LEU A 5 0.30 13.84 1.99
N ASP A 6 1.61 14.01 1.83
CA ASP A 6 2.18 14.58 0.62
C ASP A 6 1.62 13.81 -0.60
N ALA A 7 1.09 14.56 -1.57
CA ALA A 7 0.40 13.99 -2.72
C ALA A 7 1.31 13.02 -3.50
N THR A 8 2.63 13.27 -3.46
CA THR A 8 3.66 12.40 -4.03
C THR A 8 3.74 11.04 -3.33
N THR A 9 3.68 10.99 -2.00
CA THR A 9 3.70 9.73 -1.23
C THR A 9 2.46 8.89 -1.49
N ILE A 10 1.29 9.53 -1.59
CA ILE A 10 0.04 8.84 -1.96
C ILE A 10 0.15 8.21 -3.35
N GLU A 11 0.69 8.93 -4.33
CA GLU A 11 0.83 8.42 -5.70
C GLU A 11 1.79 7.23 -5.79
N GLU A 12 2.90 7.24 -5.04
CA GLU A 12 3.84 6.12 -4.98
C GLU A 12 3.22 4.87 -4.38
N ILE A 13 2.52 5.02 -3.24
CA ILE A 13 1.81 3.91 -2.59
C ILE A 13 0.74 3.35 -3.52
N ARG A 14 0.00 4.23 -4.20
CA ARG A 14 -1.03 3.84 -5.16
C ARG A 14 -0.44 3.08 -6.34
N ALA A 15 0.72 3.49 -6.86
CA ALA A 15 1.40 2.76 -7.94
C ALA A 15 1.87 1.35 -7.52
N ILE A 16 2.27 1.16 -6.26
CA ILE A 16 2.66 -0.15 -5.72
C ILE A 16 1.42 -1.06 -5.57
N ILE A 17 0.33 -0.51 -5.03
CA ILE A 17 -0.97 -1.21 -4.90
C ILE A 17 -1.47 -1.64 -6.29
N ASP A 18 -1.53 -0.71 -7.23
CA ASP A 18 -2.04 -0.96 -8.59
C ASP A 18 -1.22 -2.02 -9.32
N ARG A 19 0.09 -2.09 -9.08
CA ARG A 19 0.96 -3.14 -9.63
C ARG A 19 0.61 -4.53 -9.08
N GLY A 20 0.45 -4.68 -7.76
CA GLY A 20 0.09 -5.95 -7.14
C GLY A 20 -1.33 -6.41 -7.48
N LEU A 21 -2.25 -5.45 -7.64
CA LEU A 21 -3.62 -5.75 -8.08
C LEU A 21 -3.68 -6.08 -9.58
N GLY A 22 -2.90 -5.43 -10.44
CA GLY A 22 -2.87 -5.71 -11.87
C GLY A 22 -2.40 -7.14 -12.22
N THR A 23 -1.44 -7.68 -11.47
CA THR A 23 -1.00 -9.07 -11.62
C THR A 23 -2.05 -10.09 -11.19
N THR A 24 -2.90 -9.68 -10.25
CA THR A 24 -4.02 -10.47 -9.71
C THR A 24 -5.21 -10.42 -10.68
N GLN A 25 -5.55 -9.24 -11.21
CA GLN A 25 -6.66 -9.05 -12.15
C GLN A 25 -6.53 -9.86 -13.44
N SER A 26 -5.30 -10.13 -13.88
CA SER A 26 -5.03 -10.86 -15.14
C SER A 26 -5.15 -12.38 -15.02
N ARG A 27 -5.38 -12.92 -13.81
CA ARG A 27 -5.43 -14.36 -13.55
C ARG A 27 -6.88 -14.80 -13.30
N GLU A 28 -7.33 -15.81 -14.04
CA GLU A 28 -8.68 -16.38 -13.87
C GLU A 28 -8.85 -17.15 -12.54
N LEU A 29 -7.76 -17.72 -12.01
CA LEU A 29 -7.73 -18.45 -10.75
C LEU A 29 -6.43 -18.14 -10.00
N ILE A 30 -6.55 -17.82 -8.71
CA ILE A 30 -5.43 -17.45 -7.83
C ILE A 30 -5.53 -18.27 -6.56
N ALA A 31 -4.40 -18.75 -6.06
CA ALA A 31 -4.38 -19.48 -4.81
C ALA A 31 -4.75 -18.56 -3.64
N ALA A 32 -5.57 -19.04 -2.70
CA ALA A 32 -5.92 -18.26 -1.51
C ALA A 32 -4.70 -17.81 -0.70
N SER A 33 -3.60 -18.57 -0.76
CA SER A 33 -2.31 -18.19 -0.17
C SER A 33 -1.71 -16.97 -0.86
N GLU A 34 -1.68 -16.90 -2.19
CA GLU A 34 -1.16 -15.73 -2.94
C GLU A 34 -1.96 -14.45 -2.63
N VAL A 35 -3.28 -14.57 -2.45
CA VAL A 35 -4.13 -13.43 -2.02
C VAL A 35 -3.78 -13.00 -0.59
N THR A 36 -3.54 -13.97 0.30
CA THR A 36 -3.18 -13.67 1.70
C THR A 36 -1.83 -12.98 1.79
N ASP A 37 -0.85 -13.43 1.00
CA ASP A 37 0.49 -12.83 0.95
C ASP A 37 0.42 -11.39 0.41
N LEU A 38 -0.33 -11.17 -0.69
CA LEU A 38 -0.54 -9.82 -1.23
C LEU A 38 -1.20 -8.89 -0.19
N LEU A 39 -2.22 -9.36 0.53
CA LEU A 39 -2.87 -8.57 1.57
C LEU A 39 -1.95 -8.27 2.74
N LEU A 40 -1.04 -9.19 3.09
CA LEU A 40 -0.04 -8.98 4.12
C LEU A 40 1.00 -7.93 3.68
N ASP A 41 1.48 -8.00 2.45
CA ASP A 41 2.40 -7.02 1.87
C ASP A 41 1.78 -5.61 1.85
N LEU A 42 0.52 -5.50 1.44
CA LEU A 42 -0.22 -4.24 1.47
C LEU A 42 -0.35 -3.69 2.90
N ARG A 43 -0.66 -4.56 3.86
CA ARG A 43 -0.77 -4.14 5.27
C ARG A 43 0.57 -3.63 5.80
N LEU A 44 1.68 -4.30 5.47
CA LEU A 44 3.01 -3.88 5.91
C LEU A 44 3.38 -2.54 5.28
N LEU A 45 3.14 -2.35 3.98
CA LEU A 45 3.41 -1.09 3.27
C LEU A 45 2.60 0.09 3.85
N LEU A 46 1.33 -0.15 4.16
CA LEU A 46 0.48 0.88 4.78
C LEU A 46 0.92 1.20 6.21
N ALA A 47 1.31 0.18 6.99
CA ALA A 47 1.78 0.37 8.36
C ALA A 47 3.14 1.08 8.43
N THR A 48 4.04 0.84 7.48
CA THR A 48 5.31 1.60 7.39
C THR A 48 5.03 3.05 7.04
N THR A 49 4.09 3.31 6.13
CA THR A 49 3.68 4.67 5.76
C THR A 49 3.11 5.42 6.96
N ASP A 50 2.19 4.80 7.72
CA ASP A 50 1.62 5.40 8.94
C ASP A 50 2.71 5.77 9.96
N ALA A 51 3.70 4.89 10.16
CA ALA A 51 4.81 5.16 11.07
C ALA A 51 5.74 6.29 10.57
N GLU A 52 5.97 6.40 9.26
CA GLU A 52 6.76 7.47 8.64
C GLU A 52 6.03 8.82 8.71
N LEU A 53 4.69 8.81 8.58
CA LEU A 53 3.84 9.98 8.77
C LEU A 53 3.85 10.47 10.21
N GLU A 54 3.71 9.56 11.18
CA GLU A 54 3.69 9.92 12.60
C GLU A 54 5.08 10.39 13.11
N ALA A 55 6.16 10.01 12.42
CA ALA A 55 7.52 10.46 12.71
C ALA A 55 7.92 11.78 12.00
N ALA A 56 7.10 12.29 11.06
CA ALA A 56 7.39 13.53 10.36
C ALA A 56 7.26 14.74 11.33
N PRO A 57 8.26 15.64 11.41
CA PRO A 57 8.19 16.79 12.30
C PRO A 57 7.07 17.73 11.86
N THR A 58 6.10 17.95 12.74
CA THR A 58 5.04 18.94 12.58
C THR A 58 5.67 20.34 12.52
N ASN A 59 5.82 20.90 11.32
CA ASN A 59 6.26 22.28 11.08
C ASN A 59 5.14 23.09 10.45
#